data_AF-A0AAV0GPL7-F1
#
_entry.id   AF-A0AAV0GPL7-F1
#
_cell.length_a   1.000
_cell.length_b   1.000
_cell.length_c   1.000
_cell.angle_alpha   90.00
_cell.angle_beta   90.00
_cell.angle_gamma   90.00
#
_symmetry.space_group_name_H-M   'P 1'
#
loop_
_entity.id
_entity.type
_entity.pdbx_description
1 polymer ?
#
loop_
_entity_poly.entity_id
_entity_poly.type
_entity_poly.pdbx_seq_one_letter_code
_entity_poly.pdbx_strand_id
1 'polypeptide(L)'
;MKPITFLVAITTVAVVLSTVGATSSSSIGTWQPIKNPNDFRIRMVAEYAVFMHNFKTEFKYPLRLVSVDKGSIQQFKGGLIYTLIVSAAPVDNLSSKG
;
A
#
# COMPACT_ATOMS: atom_id res chain seq x y z
N MET A 1 -43.34 -19.74 -56.00
CA MET A 1 -42.10 -19.11 -55.52
C MET A 1 -42.47 -18.02 -54.51
N LYS A 2 -42.12 -18.20 -53.23
CA LYS A 2 -42.31 -17.22 -52.14
C LYS A 2 -41.05 -17.27 -51.26
N PRO A 3 -40.31 -16.18 -51.05
CA PRO A 3 -39.14 -16.20 -50.19
C PRO A 3 -39.59 -16.09 -48.73
N ILE A 4 -39.18 -17.04 -47.90
CA ILE A 4 -39.37 -16.97 -46.45
C ILE A 4 -38.25 -16.09 -45.89
N THR A 5 -38.64 -14.92 -45.43
CA THR A 5 -37.77 -13.88 -44.87
C THR A 5 -37.16 -14.35 -43.55
N PHE A 6 -35.83 -14.31 -43.47
CA PHE A 6 -35.05 -14.50 -42.25
C PHE A 6 -35.37 -13.39 -41.24
N LEU A 7 -35.60 -13.75 -39.97
CA LEU A 7 -35.74 -12.80 -38.87
C LEU A 7 -34.81 -13.24 -37.74
N VAL A 8 -33.57 -12.75 -37.78
CA VAL A 8 -32.59 -12.88 -36.70
C VAL A 8 -32.82 -11.71 -35.74
N ALA A 9 -33.41 -11.99 -34.59
CA ALA A 9 -33.55 -11.01 -33.51
C ALA A 9 -32.22 -10.90 -32.76
N ILE A 10 -31.48 -9.81 -32.99
CA ILE A 10 -30.27 -9.48 -32.21
C ILE A 10 -30.72 -8.70 -30.97
N THR A 11 -30.72 -9.36 -29.82
CA THR A 11 -30.99 -8.71 -28.52
C THR A 11 -29.68 -8.14 -27.97
N THR A 12 -29.44 -6.85 -28.16
CA THR A 12 -28.32 -6.14 -27.52
C THR A 12 -28.65 -5.86 -26.05
N VAL A 13 -28.02 -6.60 -25.14
CA VAL A 13 -28.04 -6.26 -23.71
C VAL A 13 -26.97 -5.21 -23.45
N ALA A 14 -27.39 -3.97 -23.20
CA ALA A 14 -26.51 -2.90 -22.76
C ALA A 14 -26.21 -3.08 -21.26
N VAL A 15 -25.00 -3.53 -20.92
CA VAL A 15 -24.53 -3.57 -19.53
C VAL A 15 -24.05 -2.18 -19.14
N VAL A 16 -24.84 -1.47 -18.33
CA VAL A 16 -24.43 -0.20 -17.74
C VAL A 16 -23.53 -0.50 -16.55
N LEU A 17 -22.21 -0.41 -16.75
CA LEU A 17 -21.23 -0.43 -15.67
C LEU A 17 -21.18 0.96 -15.03
N SER A 18 -21.94 1.15 -13.95
CA SER A 18 -21.82 2.35 -13.11
C SER A 18 -20.49 2.32 -12.37
N THR A 19 -19.46 2.99 -12.89
CA THR A 19 -18.21 3.21 -12.16
C THR A 19 -18.45 4.21 -11.05
N VAL A 20 -18.69 3.74 -9.82
CA VAL A 20 -18.65 4.58 -8.62
C VAL A 20 -17.19 4.96 -8.39
N GLY A 21 -16.80 6.15 -8.85
CA GLY A 21 -15.55 6.78 -8.45
C GLY A 21 -15.66 7.17 -6.98
N ALA A 22 -15.21 6.30 -6.08
CA ALA A 22 -15.14 6.58 -4.65
C ALA A 22 -14.16 7.73 -4.39
N THR A 23 -14.67 8.95 -4.25
CA THR A 23 -13.91 10.07 -3.71
C THR A 23 -13.69 9.82 -2.21
N SER A 24 -12.53 9.31 -1.84
CA SER A 24 -12.16 9.09 -0.44
C SER A 24 -11.90 10.42 0.24
N SER A 25 -12.91 11.02 0.87
CA SER A 25 -12.71 12.07 1.87
C SER A 25 -11.95 11.45 3.04
N SER A 26 -10.76 11.96 3.33
CA SER A 26 -9.97 11.46 4.46
C SER A 26 -10.64 11.91 5.75
N SER A 27 -11.34 10.99 6.42
CA SER A 27 -12.00 11.27 7.68
C SER A 27 -10.98 11.24 8.82
N ILE A 28 -10.90 12.33 9.58
CA ILE A 28 -10.12 12.38 10.82
C ILE A 28 -10.58 11.24 11.74
N GLY A 29 -9.62 10.56 12.36
CA GLY A 29 -9.89 9.47 13.30
C GLY A 29 -10.15 8.10 12.68
N THR A 30 -10.24 7.97 11.35
CA THR A 30 -10.41 6.65 10.70
C THR A 30 -9.09 6.11 10.19
N TRP A 31 -8.82 4.82 10.44
CA TRP A 31 -7.69 4.12 9.83
C TRP A 31 -7.98 3.83 8.36
N GLN A 32 -7.11 4.30 7.48
CA GLN A 32 -7.15 4.04 6.05
C GLN A 32 -5.96 3.20 5.63
N PRO A 33 -6.15 2.12 4.85
CA PRO A 33 -5.04 1.32 4.37
C PRO A 33 -4.13 2.16 3.47
N ILE A 34 -2.83 1.90 3.55
CA ILE A 34 -1.83 2.51 2.68
C ILE A 34 -2.04 2.01 1.25
N LYS A 35 -2.21 2.95 0.32
CA LYS A 35 -2.40 2.64 -1.11
C LYS A 35 -1.09 2.23 -1.80
N ASN A 36 0.02 2.89 -1.45
CA ASN A 36 1.33 2.63 -2.04
C ASN A 36 2.39 2.49 -0.93
N PRO A 37 2.78 1.27 -0.55
CA PRO A 37 3.82 1.04 0.45
C PRO A 37 5.20 1.59 0.05
N ASN A 38 5.44 1.80 -1.24
CA ASN A 38 6.69 2.36 -1.78
C ASN A 38 6.69 3.90 -1.86
N ASP A 39 5.65 4.56 -1.37
CA ASP A 39 5.64 6.02 -1.26
C ASP A 39 6.83 6.50 -0.40
N PHE A 40 7.50 7.55 -0.85
CA PHE A 40 8.68 8.10 -0.19
C PHE A 40 8.46 8.40 1.30
N ARG A 41 7.29 8.96 1.66
CA ARG A 41 6.98 9.31 3.05
C ARG A 41 6.77 8.07 3.91
N ILE A 42 6.13 7.04 3.35
CA ILE A 42 5.90 5.77 4.05
C ILE A 42 7.22 5.04 4.26
N ARG A 43 8.07 5.01 3.23
CA ARG A 43 9.41 4.44 3.34
C ARG A 43 10.26 5.18 4.38
N MET A 44 10.23 6.52 4.41
CA MET A 44 10.94 7.30 5.42
C MET A 44 10.49 6.96 6.85
N VAL A 45 9.18 6.81 7.08
CA VAL A 45 8.66 6.41 8.40
C VAL A 45 9.13 5.00 8.77
N ALA A 46 9.15 4.07 7.80
CA ALA A 46 9.65 2.72 8.01
C ALA A 46 11.16 2.68 8.33
N GLU A 47 11.98 3.43 7.58
CA GLU A 47 13.42 3.55 7.82
C GLU A 47 13.69 4.14 9.21
N TYR A 48 12.94 5.18 9.59
CA TYR A 48 13.04 5.77 10.92
C TYR A 48 12.65 4.78 12.03
N ALA A 49 11.62 3.97 11.82
CA ALA A 49 11.22 2.95 12.79
C ALA A 49 12.31 1.89 13.00
N VAL A 50 12.95 1.42 11.91
CA VAL A 50 14.09 0.49 11.98
C VAL A 50 15.29 1.15 12.66
N PHE A 51 15.60 2.39 12.32
CA PHE A 51 16.66 3.15 12.99
C PHE A 51 16.42 3.27 14.50
N MET A 52 15.20 3.65 14.91
CA MET A 52 14.85 3.78 16.33
C MET A 52 14.88 2.45 17.06
N HIS A 53 14.52 1.34 16.39
CA HIS A 53 14.71 0.00 16.94
C HIS A 53 16.19 -0.28 17.19
N ASN A 54 17.04 -0.10 16.17
CA ASN A 54 18.48 -0.31 16.29
C ASN A 54 19.09 0.56 17.40
N PHE A 55 18.72 1.84 17.46
CA PHE A 55 19.16 2.78 18.50
C PHE A 55 18.78 2.29 19.91
N LYS A 56 17.54 1.84 20.10
CA LYS A 56 17.08 1.27 21.39
C LYS A 56 17.83 -0.01 21.79
N THR A 57 18.34 -0.75 20.81
CA THR A 57 19.18 -1.94 21.03
C THR A 57 20.68 -1.63 21.07
N GLU A 58 21.06 -0.35 21.11
CA GLU A 58 22.46 0.11 21.06
C GLU A 58 23.23 -0.43 19.84
N PHE A 59 22.52 -0.68 18.73
CA PHE A 59 23.07 -1.27 17.51
C PHE A 59 23.78 -2.63 17.70
N LYS A 60 23.43 -3.40 18.74
CA LYS A 60 24.05 -4.73 19.00
C LYS A 60 23.82 -5.72 17.86
N TYR A 61 22.64 -5.69 17.25
CA TYR A 61 22.26 -6.54 16.11
C TYR A 61 21.55 -5.67 15.07
N PRO A 62 22.30 -4.85 14.31
CA PRO A 62 21.69 -3.83 13.48
C PRO A 62 20.88 -4.47 12.35
N LEU A 63 19.68 -3.95 12.14
CA LEU A 63 18.79 -4.34 11.05
C LEU A 63 18.75 -3.25 9.98
N ARG A 64 18.56 -3.65 8.72
CA ARG A 64 18.19 -2.76 7.61
C ARG A 64 16.74 -3.02 7.21
N LEU A 65 16.04 -1.98 6.79
CA LEU A 65 14.72 -2.12 6.18
C LEU A 65 14.86 -2.87 4.84
N VAL A 66 14.00 -3.88 4.63
CA VAL A 66 13.90 -4.61 3.36
C VAL A 66 12.69 -4.11 2.58
N SER A 67 11.51 -4.12 3.19
CA SER A 67 10.26 -3.72 2.56
C SER A 67 9.23 -3.22 3.58
N VAL A 68 8.28 -2.42 3.08
CA VAL A 68 7.01 -2.16 3.76
C VAL A 68 5.97 -3.07 3.14
N ASP A 69 5.47 -4.03 3.91
CA ASP A 69 4.60 -5.07 3.38
C ASP A 69 3.15 -4.60 3.33
N LYS A 70 2.72 -3.89 4.37
CA LYS A 70 1.40 -3.28 4.50
C LYS A 70 1.40 -2.23 5.60
N GLY A 71 0.35 -1.42 5.64
CA GLY A 71 0.13 -0.51 6.75
C GLY A 71 -1.14 0.30 6.61
N SER A 72 -1.39 1.12 7.63
CA SER A 72 -2.55 2.00 7.71
C SER A 72 -2.12 3.38 8.19
N ILE A 73 -2.84 4.40 7.76
CA ILE A 73 -2.66 5.80 8.14
C ILE A 73 -3.96 6.28 8.79
N GLN A 74 -3.84 6.99 9.90
CA GLN A 74 -4.95 7.69 10.52
C GLN A 74 -4.62 9.18 10.55
N GLN A 75 -5.55 10.00 10.08
CA GLN A 75 -5.47 11.44 10.30
C GLN A 75 -5.83 11.74 11.76
N PHE A 76 -4.96 12.46 12.46
CA PHE A 76 -5.18 12.87 13.84
C PHE A 76 -5.01 14.40 13.96
N LYS A 77 -5.59 15.01 15.01
CA LYS A 77 -5.44 16.44 15.24
C LYS A 77 -3.96 16.75 15.52
N GLY A 78 -3.29 17.35 14.54
CA GLY A 78 -1.86 17.67 14.61
C GLY A 78 -0.94 16.77 13.78
N GLY A 79 -1.47 15.84 12.98
CA GLY A 79 -0.63 15.08 12.05
C GLY A 79 -1.23 13.77 11.54
N LEU A 80 -0.33 12.85 11.20
CA LEU A 80 -0.65 11.52 10.70
C LEU A 80 -0.04 10.48 11.63
N ILE A 81 -0.85 9.49 12.01
CA ILE A 81 -0.37 8.30 12.71
C ILE A 81 -0.21 7.20 11.67
N TYR A 82 0.95 6.55 11.67
CA TYR A 82 1.27 5.43 10.78
C TYR A 82 1.35 4.15 11.59
N THR A 83 0.76 3.08 11.07
CA THR A 83 0.98 1.72 11.54
C THR A 83 1.49 0.90 10.37
N LEU A 84 2.74 0.46 10.43
CA LEU A 84 3.41 -0.24 9.35
C LEU A 84 3.78 -1.65 9.79
N ILE A 85 3.65 -2.60 8.87
CA ILE A 85 4.24 -3.93 8.96
C ILE A 85 5.38 -3.94 7.95
N VAL A 86 6.58 -4.18 8.45
CA VAL A 86 7.82 -4.07 7.70
C VAL A 86 8.60 -5.37 7.82
N SER A 87 9.31 -5.70 6.76
CA SER A 87 10.33 -6.73 6.76
C SER A 87 11.70 -6.08 6.94
N ALA A 88 12.52 -6.65 7.82
CA ALA A 88 13.87 -6.19 8.10
C ALA A 88 14.84 -7.38 8.12
N ALA A 89 16.09 -7.14 7.76
CA ALA A 89 17.15 -8.15 7.74
C ALA A 89 18.37 -7.63 8.51
N PRO A 90 19.23 -8.51 9.04
CA PRO A 90 20.53 -8.10 9.57
C PRO A 90 21.27 -7.24 8.55
N VAL A 91 22.04 -6.25 9.00
CA VAL A 91 23.00 -5.60 8.10
C VAL A 91 24.09 -6.63 7.78
N ASP A 92 24.21 -7.02 6.52
CA ASP A 92 25.26 -7.96 6.11
C ASP A 92 26.61 -7.28 6.35
N ASN A 93 27.46 -7.86 7.21
CA ASN A 93 28.86 -7.45 7.33
C ASN A 93 29.63 -7.91 6.09
N LEU A 94 29.31 -7.38 4.91
CA LEU A 94 30.13 -7.52 3.71
C LEU A 94 31.23 -6.45 3.74
N SER A 95 32.10 -6.53 4.75
CA SER A 95 33.44 -5.94 4.73
C SER A 95 34.36 -6.60 5.77
N SER A 96 34.51 -7.92 5.64
CA SER A 96 35.70 -8.63 6.13
C SER A 96 36.23 -9.50 5.00
N LYS A 97 36.63 -8.85 3.92
CA LYS A 97 37.55 -9.36 2.90
C LYS A 97 38.40 -8.19 2.43
N GLY A 98 39.66 -8.20 2.85
CA GLY A 98 40.67 -7.18 2.55
C GLY A 98 41.69 -7.12 3.67
#